data_AF-A0A660MC09-F1
#
_entry.id   AF-A0A660MC09-F1
#
_cell.length_a   1.000
_cell.length_b   1.000
_cell.length_c   1.000
_cell.angle_alpha   90.00
_cell.angle_beta   90.00
_cell.angle_gamma   90.00
#
_symmetry.space_group_name_H-M   'P 1'
#
loop_
_entity.id
_entity.type
_entity.pdbx_description
1 polymer ?
#
loop_
_entity_poly.entity_id
_entity_poly.type
_entity_poly.pdbx_seq_one_letter_code
_entity_poly.pdbx_strand_id
1 'polypeptide(L)'
;AVVPVIADLYEADFPEVKAAREQIIAVLAKEEKAFRQTLRKGLKQMQQYVADGLTGVELFTLYDTFGFPVELSTEEAYKQGISLSKDWRAEFDAKMAEQRQRSKTARKGQFSGGLEGHDPIHLKYHTATHLLGAALRTVLKAPDLQQHGSNITAQRLRFDFNHDKLTPEEKQAVEDQVNAWIEADLPVSFAVYPTDEALKLGAIGAFG
;
A
#
# COMPACT_ATOMS: atom_id res chain seq x y z
N ALA A 1 -17.17 17.11 15.82
CA ALA A 1 -16.00 16.52 15.14
C ALA A 1 -14.78 17.37 15.48
N VAL A 2 -13.64 16.75 15.80
CA VAL A 2 -12.43 17.46 16.28
C VAL A 2 -11.63 18.11 15.13
N VAL A 3 -11.73 17.55 13.92
CA VAL A 3 -10.95 17.97 12.73
C VAL A 3 -11.14 19.45 12.37
N PRO A 4 -12.37 20.01 12.28
CA PRO A 4 -12.56 21.45 12.09
C PRO A 4 -11.79 22.32 13.06
N VAL A 5 -11.82 21.98 14.35
CA VAL A 5 -11.19 22.76 15.41
C VAL A 5 -9.68 22.75 15.26
N ILE A 6 -9.08 21.59 14.96
CA ILE A 6 -7.64 21.47 14.73
C ILE A 6 -7.22 22.24 13.47
N ALA A 7 -7.96 22.09 12.37
CA ALA A 7 -7.64 22.79 11.12
C ALA A 7 -7.67 24.32 11.30
N ASP A 8 -8.61 24.83 12.09
CA ASP A 8 -8.72 26.26 12.38
C ASP A 8 -7.63 26.73 13.36
N LEU A 9 -7.22 25.90 14.33
CA LEU A 9 -6.15 26.24 15.30
C LEU A 9 -4.76 26.34 14.67
N TYR A 10 -4.47 25.50 13.66
CA TYR A 10 -3.14 25.40 13.05
C TYR A 10 -3.02 26.17 11.73
N GLU A 11 -4.04 26.93 11.33
CA GLU A 11 -4.06 27.66 10.04
C GLU A 11 -2.85 28.58 9.85
N ALA A 12 -2.40 29.24 10.93
CA ALA A 12 -1.28 30.18 10.87
C ALA A 12 0.06 29.51 10.48
N ASP A 13 0.26 28.26 10.91
CA ASP A 13 1.49 27.51 10.69
C ASP A 13 1.37 26.53 9.51
N PHE A 14 0.17 26.01 9.25
CA PHE A 14 -0.13 24.97 8.25
C PHE A 14 -1.40 25.29 7.43
N PRO A 15 -1.38 26.33 6.58
CA PRO A 15 -2.55 26.77 5.82
C PRO A 15 -3.09 25.68 4.86
N GLU A 16 -2.25 24.77 4.41
CA GLU A 16 -2.62 23.63 3.55
C GLU A 16 -3.60 22.67 4.23
N VAL A 17 -3.55 22.55 5.57
CA VAL A 17 -4.47 21.68 6.34
C VAL A 17 -5.89 22.22 6.27
N LYS A 18 -6.04 23.55 6.35
CA LYS A 18 -7.35 24.19 6.19
C LYS A 18 -7.83 24.13 4.75
N ALA A 19 -6.94 24.34 3.78
CA ALA A 19 -7.27 24.23 2.36
C ALA A 19 -7.76 22.81 1.98
N ALA A 20 -7.16 21.76 2.55
CA ALA A 20 -7.52 20.36 2.32
C ALA A 20 -8.58 19.83 3.29
N ARG A 21 -9.19 20.68 4.14
CA ARG A 21 -10.07 20.27 5.26
C ARG A 21 -11.17 19.29 4.84
N GLU A 22 -11.89 19.59 3.77
CA GLU A 22 -12.99 18.73 3.29
C GLU A 22 -12.48 17.35 2.85
N GLN A 23 -11.33 17.30 2.16
CA GLN A 23 -10.69 16.05 1.78
C GLN A 23 -10.23 15.25 3.01
N ILE A 24 -9.61 15.90 3.99
CA ILE A 24 -9.17 15.27 5.25
C ILE A 24 -10.37 14.66 5.98
N ILE A 25 -11.48 15.40 6.11
CA ILE A 25 -12.70 14.91 6.74
C ILE A 25 -13.26 13.71 5.98
N ALA A 26 -13.30 13.77 4.65
CA ALA A 26 -13.79 12.67 3.81
C ALA A 26 -12.93 11.40 3.97
N VAL A 27 -11.60 11.54 3.98
CA VAL A 27 -10.66 10.42 4.22
C VAL A 27 -10.87 9.85 5.61
N LEU A 28 -10.90 10.68 6.66
CA LEU A 28 -11.11 10.20 8.03
C LEU A 28 -12.44 9.49 8.21
N ALA A 29 -13.52 9.96 7.57
CA ALA A 29 -14.81 9.28 7.60
C ALA A 29 -14.78 7.92 6.88
N LYS A 30 -14.07 7.82 5.75
CA LYS A 30 -13.84 6.55 5.01
C LYS A 30 -13.06 5.57 5.91
N GLU A 31 -11.96 6.02 6.51
CA GLU A 31 -11.12 5.21 7.40
C GLU A 31 -11.86 4.79 8.67
N GLU A 32 -12.63 5.68 9.30
CA GLU A 32 -13.45 5.36 10.47
C GLU A 32 -14.47 4.27 10.14
N LYS A 33 -15.14 4.36 8.98
CA LYS A 33 -16.08 3.34 8.52
C LYS A 33 -15.40 1.99 8.31
N ALA A 34 -14.21 1.98 7.69
CA ALA A 34 -13.41 0.77 7.50
C ALA A 34 -12.99 0.18 8.85
N PHE A 35 -12.45 1.00 9.75
CA PHE A 35 -12.06 0.59 11.10
C PHE A 35 -13.22 -0.01 11.90
N ARG A 36 -14.41 0.60 11.86
CA ARG A 36 -15.61 0.04 12.52
C ARG A 36 -16.00 -1.33 11.97
N GLN A 37 -15.81 -1.58 10.66
CA GLN A 37 -16.07 -2.90 10.07
C GLN A 37 -15.04 -3.93 10.55
N THR A 38 -13.77 -3.56 10.59
CA THR A 38 -12.67 -4.38 11.14
C THR A 38 -12.94 -4.73 12.60
N LEU A 39 -13.27 -3.74 13.42
CA LEU A 39 -13.61 -3.93 14.84
C LEU A 39 -14.74 -4.94 15.04
N ARG A 40 -15.86 -4.81 14.31
CA ARG A 40 -16.98 -5.76 14.41
C ARG A 40 -16.58 -7.19 14.04
N LYS A 41 -15.75 -7.35 13.00
CA LYS A 41 -15.26 -8.67 12.58
C LYS A 41 -14.33 -9.27 13.64
N GLY A 42 -13.39 -8.47 14.16
CA GLY A 42 -12.47 -8.88 15.22
C GLY A 42 -13.20 -9.32 16.48
N LEU A 43 -14.13 -8.50 16.98
CA LEU A 43 -14.96 -8.83 18.15
C LEU A 43 -15.79 -10.10 17.95
N LYS A 44 -16.40 -10.29 16.77
CA LYS A 44 -17.13 -11.52 16.45
C LYS A 44 -16.20 -12.74 16.47
N GLN A 45 -14.98 -12.60 15.94
CA GLN A 45 -14.02 -13.70 15.91
C GLN A 45 -13.52 -14.05 17.32
N MET A 46 -13.32 -13.06 18.19
CA MET A 46 -12.94 -13.28 19.59
C MET A 46 -13.92 -14.15 20.37
N GLN A 47 -15.21 -14.11 20.04
CA GLN A 47 -16.23 -14.93 20.71
C GLN A 47 -15.94 -16.44 20.63
N GLN A 48 -15.19 -16.88 19.63
CA GLN A 48 -14.82 -18.30 19.47
C GLN A 48 -13.82 -18.77 20.53
N TYR A 49 -13.09 -17.84 21.17
CA TYR A 49 -12.02 -18.14 22.12
C TYR A 49 -12.44 -17.91 23.58
N VAL A 50 -13.71 -17.60 23.83
CA VAL A 50 -14.21 -17.32 25.19
C VAL A 50 -14.05 -18.52 26.12
N ALA A 51 -14.21 -19.74 25.61
CA ALA A 51 -14.10 -20.95 26.41
C ALA A 51 -12.64 -21.39 26.63
N ASP A 52 -11.81 -21.31 25.59
CA ASP A 52 -10.46 -21.88 25.57
C ASP A 52 -9.36 -20.88 25.96
N GLY A 53 -9.70 -19.58 25.96
CA GLY A 53 -8.74 -18.50 26.14
C GLY A 53 -8.01 -18.13 24.85
N LEU A 54 -7.14 -17.11 24.95
CA LEU A 54 -6.36 -16.57 23.84
C LEU A 54 -4.87 -16.76 24.11
N THR A 55 -4.15 -17.36 23.17
CA THR A 55 -2.68 -17.39 23.16
C THR A 55 -2.14 -16.30 22.23
N GLY A 56 -0.82 -16.13 22.16
CA GLY A 56 -0.21 -15.20 21.22
C GLY A 56 -0.46 -15.57 19.75
N VAL A 57 -0.76 -16.83 19.46
CA VAL A 57 -1.08 -17.31 18.10
C VAL A 57 -2.46 -16.81 17.66
N GLU A 58 -3.48 -16.90 18.51
CA GLU A 58 -4.81 -16.37 18.20
C GLU A 58 -4.79 -14.84 18.13
N LEU A 59 -4.07 -14.17 19.03
CA LEU A 59 -3.89 -12.72 18.97
C LEU A 59 -3.19 -12.29 17.67
N PHE A 60 -2.16 -13.04 17.24
CA PHE A 60 -1.52 -12.80 15.95
C PHE A 60 -2.50 -13.01 14.80
N THR A 61 -3.35 -14.02 14.87
CA THR A 61 -4.37 -14.29 13.85
C THR A 61 -5.39 -13.15 13.76
N LEU A 62 -5.89 -12.66 14.89
CA LEU A 62 -6.77 -11.49 14.97
C LEU A 62 -6.13 -10.26 14.32
N TYR A 63 -4.86 -10.02 14.60
CA TYR A 63 -4.08 -8.92 14.02
C TYR A 63 -3.84 -9.09 12.51
N ASP A 64 -3.22 -10.20 12.10
CA ASP A 64 -2.74 -10.42 10.73
C ASP A 64 -3.88 -10.72 9.74
N THR A 65 -4.86 -11.52 10.15
CA THR A 65 -5.95 -11.97 9.26
C THR A 65 -7.15 -11.04 9.32
N PHE A 66 -7.52 -10.59 10.51
CA PHE A 66 -8.74 -9.82 10.72
C PHE A 66 -8.48 -8.31 10.89
N GLY A 67 -7.22 -7.88 10.89
CA GLY A 67 -6.82 -6.48 11.06
C GLY A 67 -7.13 -5.93 12.45
N PHE A 68 -7.41 -6.80 13.43
CA PHE A 68 -7.84 -6.39 14.75
C PHE A 68 -6.63 -6.16 15.68
N PRO A 69 -6.39 -4.92 16.15
CA PRO A 69 -5.19 -4.58 16.91
C PRO A 69 -4.99 -5.46 18.15
N VAL A 70 -3.73 -5.78 18.46
CA VAL A 70 -3.39 -6.63 19.61
C VAL A 70 -3.73 -5.95 20.94
N GLU A 71 -3.57 -4.63 20.99
CA GLU A 71 -3.94 -3.80 22.15
C GLU A 71 -5.44 -3.91 22.40
N LEU A 72 -6.26 -3.73 21.37
CA LEU A 72 -7.71 -3.86 21.49
C LEU A 72 -8.13 -5.29 21.82
N SER A 73 -7.45 -6.29 21.27
CA SER A 73 -7.71 -7.70 21.56
C SER A 73 -7.46 -8.04 23.03
N THR A 74 -6.36 -7.54 23.60
CA THR A 74 -6.01 -7.78 25.01
C THR A 74 -6.91 -6.98 25.97
N GLU A 75 -7.23 -5.73 25.64
CA GLU A 75 -8.21 -4.93 26.39
C GLU A 75 -9.60 -5.59 26.43
N GLU A 76 -10.06 -6.10 25.28
CA GLU A 76 -11.37 -6.74 25.19
C GLU A 76 -11.40 -8.09 25.90
N ALA A 77 -10.32 -8.88 25.80
CA ALA A 77 -10.17 -10.12 26.54
C ALA A 77 -10.31 -9.89 28.05
N TYR A 78 -9.66 -8.84 28.57
CA TYR A 78 -9.79 -8.44 29.97
C TYR A 78 -11.23 -8.07 30.34
N LYS A 79 -11.91 -7.25 29.51
CA LYS A 79 -13.30 -6.82 29.77
C LYS A 79 -14.29 -7.98 29.77
N GLN A 80 -14.09 -8.97 28.89
CA GLN A 80 -14.97 -10.13 28.76
C GLN A 80 -14.58 -11.31 29.67
N GLY A 81 -13.48 -11.19 30.43
CA GLY A 81 -12.98 -12.25 31.30
C GLY A 81 -12.40 -13.45 30.53
N ILE A 82 -11.98 -13.26 29.29
CA ILE A 82 -11.29 -14.27 28.48
C ILE A 82 -9.85 -14.39 29.00
N SER A 83 -9.42 -15.62 29.31
CA SER A 83 -8.07 -15.87 29.79
C SER A 83 -7.03 -15.64 28.70
N LEU A 84 -5.91 -15.02 29.05
CA LEU A 84 -4.74 -14.88 28.18
C LEU A 84 -3.65 -15.85 28.65
N SER A 85 -2.97 -16.51 27.71
CA SER A 85 -1.80 -17.35 28.03
C SER A 85 -0.72 -16.49 28.70
N LYS A 86 0.07 -17.06 29.62
CA LYS A 86 1.12 -16.29 30.33
C LYS A 86 2.18 -15.73 29.37
N ASP A 87 2.47 -16.47 28.32
CA ASP A 87 3.52 -16.18 27.35
C ASP A 87 2.97 -15.58 26.04
N TRP A 88 1.71 -15.11 26.03
CA TRP A 88 1.02 -14.63 24.83
C TRP A 88 1.84 -13.59 24.06
N ARG A 89 2.56 -12.71 24.78
CA ARG A 89 3.35 -11.64 24.16
C ARG A 89 4.54 -12.21 23.40
N ALA A 90 5.23 -13.18 23.99
CA ALA A 90 6.38 -13.84 23.38
C ALA A 90 5.95 -14.67 22.16
N GLU A 91 4.84 -15.39 22.26
CA GLU A 91 4.23 -16.16 21.16
C GLU A 91 3.81 -15.24 19.99
N PHE A 92 3.17 -14.11 20.29
CA PHE A 92 2.78 -13.11 19.30
C PHE A 92 4.02 -12.51 18.60
N ASP A 93 5.04 -12.12 19.36
CA ASP A 93 6.26 -11.53 18.81
C ASP A 93 7.03 -12.53 17.95
N ALA A 94 7.03 -13.82 18.32
CA ALA A 94 7.58 -14.89 17.49
C ALA A 94 6.86 -14.99 16.14
N LYS A 95 5.51 -14.93 16.12
CA LYS A 95 4.73 -14.95 14.88
C LYS A 95 4.97 -13.71 14.01
N MET A 96 5.09 -12.53 14.63
CA MET A 96 5.48 -11.30 13.93
C MET A 96 6.89 -11.42 13.31
N ALA A 97 7.84 -12.04 14.03
CA ALA A 97 9.18 -12.28 13.51
C ALA A 97 9.18 -13.27 12.34
N GLU A 98 8.43 -14.37 12.44
CA GLU A 98 8.23 -15.34 11.37
C GLU A 98 7.64 -14.68 10.11
N GLN A 99 6.60 -13.85 10.27
CA GLN A 99 6.01 -13.09 9.17
C GLN A 99 7.01 -12.14 8.52
N ARG A 100 7.72 -11.34 9.32
CA ARG A 100 8.77 -10.44 8.83
C ARG A 100 9.87 -11.19 8.07
N GLN A 101 10.26 -12.37 8.56
CA GLN A 101 11.28 -13.19 7.90
C GLN A 101 10.78 -13.74 6.56
N ARG A 102 9.54 -14.23 6.48
CA ARG A 102 8.90 -14.65 5.22
C ARG A 102 8.87 -13.52 4.19
N SER A 103 8.54 -12.30 4.62
CA SER A 103 8.56 -11.12 3.73
C SER A 103 9.98 -10.75 3.27
N LYS A 104 10.99 -10.93 4.12
CA LYS A 104 12.40 -10.67 3.77
C LYS A 104 12.98 -11.71 2.82
N THR A 105 12.68 -13.00 3.01
CA THR A 105 13.16 -14.06 2.10
C THR A 105 12.51 -13.96 0.72
N ALA A 106 11.26 -13.48 0.63
CA ALA A 106 10.63 -13.14 -0.64
C ALA A 106 11.34 -11.98 -1.39
N ARG A 107 12.03 -11.07 -0.66
CA ARG A 107 12.87 -10.01 -1.26
C ARG A 107 14.28 -10.47 -1.60
N LYS A 108 14.79 -11.53 -0.96
CA LYS A 108 16.16 -12.05 -1.17
C LYS A 108 16.20 -12.89 -2.45
N GLY A 109 16.14 -12.18 -3.58
CA GLY A 109 15.91 -12.68 -4.94
C GLY A 109 15.41 -11.56 -5.87
N GLN A 110 15.11 -10.38 -5.32
CA GLN A 110 14.61 -9.21 -6.05
C GLN A 110 15.75 -8.54 -6.83
N PHE A 111 16.04 -9.11 -7.99
CA PHE A 111 16.05 -8.42 -9.29
C PHE A 111 16.36 -6.90 -9.27
N SER A 112 17.52 -6.52 -9.81
CA SER A 112 17.86 -5.11 -10.06
C SER A 112 16.76 -4.45 -10.91
N GLY A 113 16.11 -3.41 -10.37
CA GLY A 113 15.01 -2.73 -11.07
C GLY A 113 13.73 -3.57 -11.27
N GLY A 114 13.56 -4.68 -10.54
CA GLY A 114 12.37 -5.54 -10.62
C GLY A 114 12.38 -6.59 -11.75
N LEU A 115 13.48 -6.72 -12.50
CA LEU A 115 13.67 -7.65 -13.62
C LEU A 115 14.15 -9.05 -13.23
N GLU A 116 13.36 -10.09 -13.52
CA GLU A 116 13.77 -11.48 -13.31
C GLU A 116 15.03 -11.90 -14.10
N GLY A 117 15.23 -11.30 -15.27
CA GLY A 117 16.38 -11.52 -16.13
C GLY A 117 16.53 -10.42 -17.18
N HIS A 118 17.37 -10.68 -18.18
CA HIS A 118 17.70 -9.73 -19.25
C HIS A 118 17.26 -10.20 -20.65
N ASP A 119 16.50 -11.28 -20.74
CA ASP A 119 15.96 -11.75 -22.02
C ASP A 119 15.05 -10.69 -22.67
N PRO A 120 14.84 -10.75 -24.00
CA PRO A 120 14.05 -9.75 -24.72
C PRO A 120 12.66 -9.49 -24.13
N ILE A 121 12.02 -10.50 -23.52
CA ILE A 121 10.73 -10.34 -22.87
C ILE A 121 10.79 -9.45 -21.62
N HIS A 122 11.86 -9.54 -20.82
CA HIS A 122 12.05 -8.70 -19.64
C HIS A 122 12.27 -7.24 -20.04
N LEU A 123 13.03 -6.99 -21.11
CA LEU A 123 13.22 -5.66 -21.67
C LEU A 123 11.90 -5.07 -22.19
N LYS A 124 11.10 -5.87 -22.91
CA LYS A 124 9.75 -5.46 -23.37
C LYS A 124 8.85 -5.09 -22.20
N TYR A 125 8.81 -5.91 -21.15
CA TYR A 125 8.01 -5.63 -19.96
C TYR A 125 8.55 -4.45 -19.14
N HIS A 126 9.86 -4.21 -19.15
CA HIS A 126 10.45 -3.01 -18.56
C HIS A 126 9.97 -1.75 -19.28
N THR A 127 10.07 -1.71 -20.61
CA THR A 127 9.54 -0.59 -21.40
C THR A 127 8.04 -0.43 -21.19
N ALA A 128 7.27 -1.53 -21.18
CA ALA A 128 5.84 -1.49 -20.88
C ALA A 128 5.54 -0.93 -19.48
N THR A 129 6.42 -1.14 -18.49
CA THR A 129 6.29 -0.55 -17.15
C THR A 129 6.35 0.97 -17.20
N HIS A 130 7.28 1.54 -17.97
CA HIS A 130 7.41 2.98 -18.15
C HIS A 130 6.19 3.56 -18.85
N LEU A 131 5.74 2.92 -19.94
CA LEU A 131 4.53 3.33 -20.66
C LEU A 131 3.29 3.27 -19.76
N LEU A 132 3.12 2.19 -19.00
CA LEU A 132 1.98 2.03 -18.09
C LEU A 132 1.96 3.11 -17.01
N GLY A 133 3.11 3.40 -16.39
CA GLY A 133 3.22 4.47 -15.39
C GLY A 133 2.88 5.85 -15.97
N ALA A 134 3.32 6.14 -17.20
CA ALA A 134 3.00 7.39 -17.89
C ALA A 134 1.51 7.48 -18.31
N ALA A 135 0.93 6.37 -18.77
CA ALA A 135 -0.47 6.30 -19.17
C ALA A 135 -1.39 6.49 -17.97
N LEU A 136 -1.10 5.85 -16.84
CA LEU A 136 -1.85 6.02 -15.60
C LEU A 136 -1.88 7.48 -15.14
N ARG A 137 -0.73 8.18 -15.13
CA ARG A 137 -0.67 9.61 -14.76
C ARG A 137 -1.50 10.48 -15.68
N THR A 138 -1.41 10.22 -16.99
CA THR A 138 -2.09 11.00 -18.03
C THR A 138 -3.60 10.79 -18.01
N VAL A 139 -4.05 9.53 -18.06
CA VAL A 139 -5.47 9.16 -18.17
C VAL A 139 -6.23 9.52 -16.89
N LEU A 140 -5.64 9.24 -15.72
CA LEU A 140 -6.28 9.53 -14.43
C LEU A 140 -6.08 10.97 -13.98
N LYS A 141 -5.30 11.77 -14.72
CA LYS A 141 -4.90 13.14 -14.35
C LYS A 141 -4.29 13.20 -12.94
N ALA A 142 -3.47 12.20 -12.61
CA ALA A 142 -2.86 12.00 -11.31
C ALA A 142 -1.33 12.19 -11.39
N PRO A 143 -0.82 13.43 -11.41
CA PRO A 143 0.62 13.69 -11.57
C PRO A 143 1.46 13.19 -10.38
N ASP A 144 0.84 13.01 -9.22
CA ASP A 144 1.40 12.50 -7.98
C ASP A 144 1.34 10.96 -7.86
N LEU A 145 0.90 10.25 -8.91
CA LEU A 145 0.95 8.80 -8.94
C LEU A 145 2.40 8.31 -8.95
N GLN A 146 2.74 7.56 -7.91
CA GLN A 146 4.04 6.98 -7.64
C GLN A 146 3.97 5.46 -7.67
N GLN A 147 5.05 4.87 -8.17
CA GLN A 147 5.25 3.43 -8.14
C GLN A 147 5.69 3.00 -6.74
N HIS A 148 5.02 2.01 -6.17
CA HIS A 148 5.36 1.39 -4.89
C HIS A 148 5.96 -0.02 -5.02
N GLY A 149 5.87 -0.60 -6.22
CA GLY A 149 6.41 -1.93 -6.48
C GLY A 149 6.39 -2.27 -7.97
N SER A 150 7.32 -3.10 -8.40
CA SER A 150 7.25 -3.78 -9.69
C SER A 150 7.85 -5.18 -9.59
N ASN A 151 7.27 -6.10 -10.33
CA ASN A 151 7.77 -7.46 -10.50
C ASN A 151 7.58 -7.89 -11.95
N ILE A 152 8.69 -8.08 -12.66
CA ILE A 152 8.72 -8.50 -14.06
C ILE A 152 9.29 -9.91 -14.11
N THR A 153 8.48 -10.85 -14.59
CA THR A 153 8.88 -12.23 -14.88
C THR A 153 8.76 -12.50 -16.37
N ALA A 154 9.23 -13.65 -16.85
CA ALA A 154 9.02 -14.04 -18.25
C ALA A 154 7.53 -14.18 -18.63
N GLN A 155 6.65 -14.40 -17.65
CA GLN A 155 5.21 -14.63 -17.88
C GLN A 155 4.33 -13.41 -17.61
N ARG A 156 4.76 -12.46 -16.76
CA ARG A 156 3.93 -11.32 -16.38
C ARG A 156 4.73 -10.08 -15.96
N LEU A 157 4.04 -8.93 -16.04
CA LEU A 157 4.40 -7.69 -15.36
C LEU A 157 3.39 -7.41 -14.25
N ARG A 158 3.88 -7.06 -13.06
CA ARG A 158 3.08 -6.45 -11.97
C ARG A 158 3.60 -5.04 -11.70
N PHE A 159 2.69 -4.08 -11.62
CA PHE A 159 2.99 -2.68 -11.31
C PHE A 159 2.08 -2.21 -10.17
N ASP A 160 2.67 -1.84 -9.03
CA ASP A 160 1.95 -1.42 -7.83
C ASP A 160 2.09 0.12 -7.69
N PHE A 161 0.98 0.82 -7.44
CA PHE A 161 0.94 2.30 -7.39
C PHE A 161 -0.09 2.83 -6.38
N ASN A 162 0.06 4.08 -5.94
CA ASN A 162 -0.79 4.75 -4.94
C ASN A 162 -2.09 5.32 -5.55
N HIS A 163 -3.04 4.44 -5.87
CA HIS A 163 -4.36 4.87 -6.33
C HIS A 163 -5.47 3.95 -5.81
N ASP A 164 -6.69 4.49 -5.73
CA ASP A 164 -7.88 3.69 -5.48
C ASP A 164 -8.13 2.70 -6.64
N LYS A 165 -9.09 1.79 -6.47
CA LYS A 165 -9.37 0.77 -7.49
C LYS A 165 -9.88 1.42 -8.79
N LEU A 166 -9.16 1.19 -9.89
CA LEU A 166 -9.58 1.63 -11.22
C LEU A 166 -10.92 1.06 -11.66
N THR A 167 -11.74 1.89 -12.30
CA THR A 167 -12.96 1.47 -12.99
C THR A 167 -12.63 0.67 -14.25
N PRO A 168 -13.58 -0.11 -14.80
CA PRO A 168 -13.38 -0.79 -16.09
C PRO A 168 -13.03 0.18 -17.23
N GLU A 169 -13.64 1.36 -17.26
CA GLU A 169 -13.43 2.38 -18.28
C GLU A 169 -12.03 2.99 -18.16
N GLU A 170 -11.59 3.30 -16.95
CA GLU A 170 -10.22 3.78 -16.69
C GLU A 170 -9.18 2.74 -17.11
N LYS A 171 -9.42 1.45 -16.84
CA LYS A 171 -8.53 0.37 -17.28
C LYS A 171 -8.43 0.30 -18.79
N GLN A 172 -9.56 0.37 -19.49
CA GLN A 172 -9.58 0.34 -20.95
C GLN A 172 -8.84 1.54 -21.53
N ALA A 173 -9.09 2.75 -21.02
CA ALA A 173 -8.43 3.95 -21.49
C ALA A 173 -6.90 3.91 -21.28
N VAL A 174 -6.44 3.34 -20.16
CA VAL A 174 -4.99 3.12 -19.91
C VAL A 174 -4.40 2.12 -20.90
N GLU A 175 -5.10 1.00 -21.15
CA GLU A 175 -4.66 -0.01 -22.11
C GLU A 175 -4.58 0.56 -23.54
N ASP A 176 -5.61 1.28 -23.97
CA ASP A 176 -5.66 1.94 -25.28
C ASP A 176 -4.51 2.93 -25.46
N GLN A 177 -4.23 3.73 -24.42
CA GLN A 177 -3.14 4.71 -24.45
C GLN A 177 -1.76 4.04 -24.56
N VAL A 178 -1.54 2.95 -23.82
CA VAL A 178 -0.28 2.19 -23.90
C VAL A 178 -0.11 1.58 -25.29
N ASN A 179 -1.15 0.95 -25.84
CA ASN A 179 -1.11 0.35 -27.17
C ASN A 179 -0.86 1.39 -28.27
N ALA A 180 -1.49 2.57 -28.17
CA ALA A 180 -1.24 3.66 -29.11
C ALA A 180 0.23 4.14 -29.09
N TRP A 181 0.88 4.18 -27.92
CA TRP A 181 2.30 4.54 -27.83
C TRP A 181 3.24 3.43 -28.31
N ILE A 182 2.85 2.17 -28.14
CA ILE A 182 3.58 1.03 -28.73
C ILE A 182 3.51 1.11 -30.26
N GLU A 183 2.33 1.38 -30.83
CA GLU A 183 2.15 1.52 -32.28
C GLU A 183 2.91 2.72 -32.84
N ALA A 184 2.98 3.82 -32.10
CA ALA A 184 3.71 5.02 -32.49
C ALA A 184 5.24 4.85 -32.52
N ASP A 185 5.78 3.75 -31.97
CA ASP A 185 7.22 3.42 -31.95
C ASP A 185 8.10 4.59 -31.51
N LEU A 186 7.73 5.22 -30.40
CA LEU A 186 8.40 6.43 -29.93
C LEU A 186 9.88 6.15 -29.58
N PRO A 187 10.81 7.07 -29.92
CA PRO A 187 12.22 6.87 -29.66
C PRO A 187 12.51 6.83 -28.15
N VAL A 188 13.27 5.83 -27.72
CA VAL A 188 13.75 5.69 -26.34
C VAL A 188 15.23 6.07 -26.27
N SER A 189 15.57 6.97 -25.34
CA SER A 189 16.95 7.38 -25.07
C SER A 189 17.20 7.50 -23.57
N PHE A 190 18.47 7.45 -23.16
CA PHE A 190 18.87 7.66 -21.77
C PHE A 190 20.08 8.58 -21.70
N ALA A 191 20.20 9.31 -20.59
CA ALA A 191 21.34 10.15 -20.26
C ALA A 191 21.54 10.15 -18.74
N VAL A 192 22.77 10.42 -18.30
CA VAL A 192 23.14 10.44 -16.87
C VAL A 192 23.34 11.89 -16.45
N TYR A 193 22.62 12.31 -15.41
CA TYR A 193 22.68 13.65 -14.83
C TYR A 193 22.87 13.57 -13.31
N PRO A 194 23.40 14.62 -12.67
CA PRO A 194 23.22 14.83 -11.24
C PRO A 194 21.73 14.83 -10.86
N THR A 195 21.40 14.34 -9.66
CA THR A 195 20.00 14.16 -9.21
C THR A 195 19.19 15.46 -9.27
N ASP A 196 19.75 16.58 -8.82
CA ASP A 196 19.04 17.85 -8.78
C ASP A 196 18.76 18.41 -10.19
N GLU A 197 19.68 18.20 -11.13
CA GLU A 197 19.48 18.53 -12.55
C GLU A 197 18.42 17.65 -13.19
N ALA A 198 18.45 16.34 -12.94
CA ALA A 198 17.44 15.41 -13.44
C ALA A 198 16.02 15.79 -12.95
N LEU A 199 15.88 16.15 -11.67
CA LEU A 199 14.60 16.60 -11.11
C LEU A 199 14.10 17.90 -11.76
N LYS A 200 14.99 18.87 -12.05
CA LYS A 200 14.64 20.11 -12.77
C LYS A 200 14.17 19.83 -14.20
N LEU A 201 14.66 18.76 -14.82
CA LEU A 201 14.21 18.29 -16.14
C LEU A 201 12.89 17.49 -16.09
N GLY A 202 12.30 17.31 -14.90
CA GLY A 202 11.04 16.57 -14.71
C GLY A 202 11.22 15.06 -14.53
N ALA A 203 12.43 14.58 -14.23
CA ALA A 203 12.63 13.18 -13.88
C ALA A 203 11.84 12.81 -12.62
N ILE A 204 11.20 11.64 -12.64
CA ILE A 204 10.40 11.15 -11.51
C ILE A 204 11.27 10.26 -10.63
N GLY A 205 11.67 10.77 -9.47
CA GLY A 205 12.44 10.02 -8.46
C GLY A 205 11.57 9.06 -7.66
N ALA A 206 11.02 8.02 -8.28
CA ALA A 206 10.09 7.09 -7.61
C ALA A 206 10.74 6.26 -6.47
N PHE A 207 12.08 6.21 -6.43
CA PHE A 207 12.86 5.49 -5.43
C PHE A 207 14.00 6.38 -4.94
N GLY A 208 13.66 7.42 -4.17
CA GLY A 208 14.59 8.34 -3.52
C GLY A 208 14.46 8.30 -2.01
#